data_AF-A0A7W6ETK4-F1
#
_entry.id   AF-A0A7W6ETK4-F1
#
_cell.length_a   1.000
_cell.length_b   1.000
_cell.length_c   1.000
_cell.angle_alpha   90.00
_cell.angle_beta   90.00
_cell.angle_gamma   90.00
#
_symmetry.space_group_name_H-M   'P 1'
#
loop_
_entity.id
_entity.type
_entity.pdbx_description
1 polymer ?
#
loop_
_entity_poly.entity_id
_entity_poly.type
_entity_poly.pdbx_seq_one_letter_code
_entity_poly.pdbx_strand_id
1 'polypeptide(L)'
;MKKLIFTFVMLTTGSIYAQTDLKAAFEKGLADYDKNSMEAIQQMDDKLRFVAGHSGQFYDKATTLALLKSRPTAKSETQMSDLRVKQSGSLGVVSGIRNHALVLPNGQKMTWKDAFTYTFEWKNNNWTLTDLHHTKIDYQTGGEDNTLTTQMQQKIGNEYKTDSKAFYANRLSDDFRYATVQGSYLTKEMVLKSDKQNIISSETLQPLIFQSGDLAVETGIHKTVRLDKDGIERSKQVAATYVFQRRNGKWMFVSSQQTDIASPAAQEEAAVRQVIDAETKAYHEANLAVWRSNWATTPYIERQDEKLRKLANTPYLKGQALQKGYEEFGKTHKPTGLNTVVSDYESHISGNLAWATYTQEDKKADGTVGQKQRSLRILEKINGQWKIVMLSLTGF
;
A
#
# COMPACT_ATOMS: atom_id res chain seq x y z
N MET A 1 20.58 -50.81 -14.91
CA MET A 1 20.97 -49.45 -14.52
C MET A 1 20.14 -48.45 -15.32
N LYS A 2 18.99 -47.99 -14.79
CA LYS A 2 18.13 -46.99 -15.44
C LYS A 2 18.32 -45.65 -14.73
N LYS A 3 18.69 -44.62 -15.49
CA LYS A 3 18.93 -43.25 -15.02
C LYS A 3 17.60 -42.62 -14.58
N LEU A 4 17.47 -42.31 -13.29
CA LEU A 4 16.38 -41.51 -12.76
C LEU A 4 16.75 -40.03 -12.95
N ILE A 5 16.11 -39.36 -13.89
CA ILE A 5 16.20 -37.90 -14.04
C ILE A 5 15.20 -37.30 -13.04
N PHE A 6 15.71 -36.77 -11.94
CA PHE A 6 14.92 -35.95 -11.01
C PHE A 6 14.78 -34.56 -11.63
N THR A 7 13.64 -34.30 -12.27
CA THR A 7 13.24 -32.94 -12.64
C THR A 7 12.73 -32.25 -11.39
N PHE A 8 13.58 -31.41 -10.80
CA PHE A 8 13.26 -30.57 -9.65
C PHE A 8 12.38 -29.41 -10.13
N VAL A 9 11.06 -29.61 -10.09
CA VAL A 9 10.10 -28.51 -10.27
C VAL A 9 10.16 -27.66 -9.01
N MET A 10 10.88 -26.54 -9.08
CA MET A 10 10.81 -25.47 -8.09
C MET A 10 9.41 -24.84 -8.14
N LEU A 11 8.49 -25.38 -7.35
CA LEU A 11 7.30 -24.66 -6.93
C LEU A 11 7.76 -23.53 -6.00
N THR A 12 8.01 -22.36 -6.60
CA THR A 12 8.11 -21.11 -5.87
C THR A 12 6.76 -20.85 -5.22
N THR A 13 6.60 -21.32 -3.99
CA THR A 13 5.56 -20.85 -3.08
C THR A 13 5.92 -19.42 -2.70
N GLY A 14 5.60 -18.51 -3.63
CA GLY A 14 5.59 -17.08 -3.35
C GLY A 14 4.82 -16.87 -2.07
N SER A 15 5.42 -16.14 -1.14
CA SER A 15 4.83 -15.75 0.12
C SER A 15 3.44 -15.20 -0.16
N ILE A 16 2.43 -15.96 0.21
CA ILE A 16 1.05 -15.51 0.16
C ILE A 16 0.95 -14.49 1.30
N TYR A 17 1.39 -13.25 1.08
CA TYR A 17 0.58 -12.14 1.54
C TYR A 17 -0.81 -12.53 1.07
N ALA A 18 -1.77 -12.74 1.97
CA ALA A 18 -3.15 -12.93 1.55
C ALA A 18 -3.40 -11.78 0.57
N GLN A 19 -3.46 -12.10 -0.72
CA GLN A 19 -3.59 -11.10 -1.76
C GLN A 19 -5.02 -10.62 -1.53
N THR A 20 -5.13 -9.55 -0.76
CA THR A 20 -6.40 -8.98 -0.39
C THR A 20 -7.05 -8.62 -1.71
N ASP A 21 -8.12 -9.30 -2.09
CA ASP A 21 -8.62 -9.29 -3.46
C ASP A 21 -9.17 -7.89 -3.81
N LEU A 22 -8.25 -7.00 -4.21
CA LEU A 22 -8.53 -5.60 -4.51
C LEU A 22 -9.49 -5.50 -5.69
N LYS A 23 -9.41 -6.45 -6.63
CA LYS A 23 -10.32 -6.52 -7.77
C LYS A 23 -11.73 -6.84 -7.29
N ALA A 24 -11.91 -7.85 -6.45
CA ALA A 24 -13.21 -8.15 -5.85
C ALA A 24 -13.74 -6.99 -5.00
N ALA A 25 -12.88 -6.34 -4.21
CA ALA A 25 -13.28 -5.17 -3.41
C ALA A 25 -13.74 -3.99 -4.29
N PHE A 26 -13.02 -3.73 -5.39
CA PHE A 26 -13.41 -2.72 -6.38
C PHE A 26 -14.73 -3.06 -7.07
N GLU A 27 -14.89 -4.29 -7.55
CA GLU A 27 -16.12 -4.77 -8.21
C GLU A 27 -17.32 -4.71 -7.25
N LYS A 28 -17.14 -5.11 -5.99
CA LYS A 28 -18.15 -4.96 -4.95
C LYS A 28 -18.49 -3.48 -4.71
N GLY A 29 -17.48 -2.62 -4.59
CA GLY A 29 -17.68 -1.18 -4.38
C GLY A 29 -18.46 -0.52 -5.52
N LEU A 30 -18.23 -0.93 -6.78
CA LEU A 30 -19.03 -0.50 -7.92
C LEU A 30 -20.48 -0.97 -7.83
N ALA A 31 -20.70 -2.25 -7.50
CA ALA A 31 -22.05 -2.79 -7.34
C ALA A 31 -22.82 -2.10 -6.21
N ASP A 32 -22.16 -1.83 -5.07
CA ASP A 32 -22.74 -1.10 -3.96
C ASP A 32 -23.08 0.35 -4.35
N TYR A 33 -22.20 1.01 -5.11
CA TYR A 33 -22.44 2.37 -5.62
C TYR A 33 -23.61 2.44 -6.61
N ASP A 34 -23.72 1.49 -7.54
CA ASP A 34 -24.84 1.44 -8.49
C ASP A 34 -26.17 1.09 -7.79
N LYS A 35 -26.13 0.31 -6.70
CA LYS A 35 -27.30 0.00 -5.87
C LYS A 35 -27.75 1.20 -5.01
N ASN A 36 -26.82 1.85 -4.31
CA ASN A 36 -27.08 2.99 -3.43
C ASN A 36 -25.84 3.89 -3.30
N SER A 37 -25.67 4.80 -4.26
CA SER A 37 -24.51 5.70 -4.32
C SER A 37 -24.32 6.54 -3.05
N MET A 38 -25.40 6.99 -2.41
CA MET A 38 -25.32 7.77 -1.17
C MET A 38 -24.71 6.98 -0.02
N GLU A 39 -25.19 5.75 0.21
CA GLU A 39 -24.65 4.86 1.25
C GLU A 39 -23.22 4.41 0.91
N ALA A 40 -22.93 4.13 -0.35
CA ALA A 40 -21.59 3.77 -0.80
C ALA A 40 -20.56 4.88 -0.51
N ILE A 41 -20.86 6.15 -0.84
CA ILE A 41 -19.97 7.28 -0.50
C ILE A 41 -19.85 7.45 1.02
N GLN A 42 -20.92 7.23 1.80
CA GLN A 42 -20.85 7.32 3.26
C GLN A 42 -19.88 6.30 3.89
N GLN A 43 -19.72 5.13 3.27
CA GLN A 43 -18.79 4.08 3.71
C GLN A 43 -17.33 4.31 3.27
N MET A 44 -17.07 5.29 2.39
CA MET A 44 -15.70 5.63 1.96
C MET A 44 -14.93 6.38 3.06
N ASP A 45 -13.62 6.53 2.86
CA ASP A 45 -12.74 7.27 3.78
C ASP A 45 -13.27 8.68 4.07
N ASP A 46 -13.17 9.15 5.31
CA ASP A 46 -13.53 10.54 5.62
C ASP A 46 -12.60 11.55 4.93
N LYS A 47 -11.39 11.12 4.56
CA LYS A 47 -10.42 11.85 3.75
C LYS A 47 -10.58 11.59 2.25
N LEU A 48 -11.73 11.10 1.79
CA LEU A 48 -12.00 10.88 0.37
C LEU A 48 -11.67 12.13 -0.46
N ARG A 49 -10.92 11.95 -1.53
CA ARG A 49 -10.64 12.99 -2.52
C ARG A 49 -11.20 12.58 -3.87
N PHE A 50 -12.08 13.39 -4.45
CA PHE A 50 -12.64 13.14 -5.77
C PHE A 50 -12.26 14.26 -6.75
N VAL A 51 -11.45 13.95 -7.75
CA VAL A 51 -11.13 14.80 -8.89
C VAL A 51 -12.10 14.51 -10.03
N ALA A 52 -12.97 15.47 -10.32
CA ALA A 52 -14.02 15.32 -11.32
C ALA A 52 -13.51 15.62 -12.74
N GLY A 53 -13.79 14.70 -13.66
CA GLY A 53 -13.14 14.70 -14.97
C GLY A 53 -13.58 15.77 -15.97
N HIS A 54 -14.71 16.45 -15.74
CA HIS A 54 -15.18 17.49 -16.65
C HIS A 54 -14.60 18.87 -16.36
N SER A 55 -14.26 19.17 -15.11
CA SER A 55 -13.84 20.50 -14.66
C SER A 55 -12.51 20.50 -13.92
N GLY A 56 -11.96 19.32 -13.60
CA GLY A 56 -10.83 19.19 -12.70
C GLY A 56 -11.14 19.65 -11.27
N GLN A 57 -12.42 19.85 -10.93
CA GLN A 57 -12.84 20.23 -9.59
C GLN A 57 -12.60 19.11 -8.60
N PHE A 58 -12.26 19.51 -7.37
CA PHE A 58 -12.03 18.60 -6.27
C PHE A 58 -13.25 18.62 -5.36
N TYR A 59 -13.67 17.43 -4.96
CA TYR A 59 -14.75 17.23 -4.00
C TYR A 59 -14.22 16.37 -2.87
N ASP A 60 -14.40 16.82 -1.64
CA ASP A 60 -14.27 15.96 -0.47
C ASP A 60 -15.51 15.07 -0.33
N LYS A 61 -15.54 14.20 0.68
CA LYS A 61 -16.68 13.33 0.96
C LYS A 61 -17.98 14.13 1.15
N ALA A 62 -17.95 15.20 1.94
CA ALA A 62 -19.12 16.00 2.25
C ALA A 62 -19.71 16.67 0.99
N THR A 63 -18.86 17.25 0.16
CA THR A 63 -19.22 17.90 -1.11
C THR A 63 -19.72 16.87 -2.12
N THR A 64 -19.09 15.69 -2.19
CA THR A 64 -19.55 14.58 -3.04
C THR A 64 -20.95 14.13 -2.64
N LEU A 65 -21.23 14.00 -1.34
CA LEU A 65 -22.57 13.68 -0.83
C LEU A 65 -23.58 14.79 -1.14
N ALA A 66 -23.20 16.07 -0.99
CA ALA A 66 -24.07 17.19 -1.33
C ALA A 66 -24.43 17.20 -2.82
N LEU A 67 -23.47 16.93 -3.70
CA LEU A 67 -23.67 16.81 -5.14
C LEU A 67 -24.58 15.64 -5.51
N LEU A 68 -24.46 14.50 -4.82
CA LEU A 68 -25.35 13.36 -5.04
C LEU A 68 -26.78 13.69 -4.59
N LYS A 69 -26.96 14.36 -3.44
CA LYS A 69 -28.28 14.81 -2.96
C LYS A 69 -28.96 15.81 -3.89
N SER A 70 -28.19 16.69 -4.53
CA SER A 70 -28.74 17.69 -5.44
C SER A 70 -29.10 17.15 -6.82
N ARG A 71 -28.69 15.92 -7.15
CA ARG A 71 -29.00 15.31 -8.45
C ARG A 71 -30.43 14.77 -8.45
N PRO A 72 -31.17 14.92 -9.55
CA PRO A 72 -32.45 14.23 -9.71
C PRO A 72 -32.23 12.71 -9.57
N THR A 73 -33.23 12.01 -9.04
CA THR A 73 -33.24 10.54 -8.90
C THR A 73 -33.06 9.91 -10.27
N ALA A 74 -31.82 9.63 -10.63
CA ALA A 74 -31.45 9.11 -11.92
C ALA A 74 -30.72 7.78 -11.73
N LYS A 75 -31.04 6.82 -12.58
CA LYS A 75 -30.38 5.53 -12.56
C LYS A 75 -29.00 5.69 -13.20
N SER A 76 -27.97 5.31 -12.46
CA SER A 76 -26.59 5.20 -12.93
C SER A 76 -26.40 3.83 -13.60
N GLU A 77 -25.82 3.81 -14.79
CA GLU A 77 -25.33 2.59 -15.43
C GLU A 77 -23.85 2.76 -15.72
N THR A 78 -23.02 1.88 -15.17
CA THR A 78 -21.57 1.95 -15.31
C THR A 78 -21.05 0.73 -16.05
N GLN A 79 -20.26 0.94 -17.11
CA GLN A 79 -19.50 -0.12 -17.77
C GLN A 79 -18.02 0.21 -17.73
N MET A 80 -17.21 -0.74 -17.28
CA MET A 80 -15.76 -0.59 -17.21
C MET A 80 -15.08 -1.42 -18.30
N SER A 81 -14.05 -0.88 -18.93
CA SER A 81 -13.12 -1.61 -19.81
C SER A 81 -11.68 -1.29 -19.45
N ASP A 82 -10.75 -2.08 -19.98
CA ASP A 82 -9.30 -1.87 -19.82
C ASP A 82 -8.87 -1.79 -18.34
N LEU A 83 -9.57 -2.54 -17.49
CA LEU A 83 -9.33 -2.58 -16.05
C LEU A 83 -7.91 -3.08 -15.77
N ARG A 84 -7.18 -2.29 -14.99
CA ARG A 84 -5.87 -2.66 -14.44
C ARG A 84 -5.93 -2.50 -12.94
N VAL A 85 -5.55 -3.56 -12.25
CA VAL A 85 -5.53 -3.62 -10.78
C VAL A 85 -4.09 -3.86 -10.35
N LYS A 86 -3.60 -3.01 -9.46
CA LYS A 86 -2.26 -3.11 -8.86
C LYS A 86 -2.37 -3.01 -7.36
N GLN A 87 -1.66 -3.89 -6.67
CA GLN A 87 -1.56 -3.90 -5.22
C GLN A 87 -0.08 -3.90 -4.83
N SER A 88 0.26 -3.10 -3.83
CA SER A 88 1.59 -3.06 -3.22
C SER A 88 1.44 -2.80 -1.72
N GLY A 89 1.65 -3.83 -0.90
CA GLY A 89 1.43 -3.75 0.55
C GLY A 89 -0.02 -3.37 0.88
N SER A 90 -0.18 -2.30 1.65
CA SER A 90 -1.47 -1.73 2.02
C SER A 90 -2.05 -0.76 0.99
N LEU A 91 -1.42 -0.57 -0.17
CA LEU A 91 -1.89 0.34 -1.21
C LEU A 91 -2.44 -0.45 -2.40
N GLY A 92 -3.58 0.00 -2.91
CA GLY A 92 -4.23 -0.49 -4.11
C GLY A 92 -4.48 0.62 -5.12
N VAL A 93 -4.29 0.35 -6.41
CA VAL A 93 -4.67 1.25 -7.49
C VAL A 93 -5.49 0.47 -8.51
N VAL A 94 -6.67 0.98 -8.83
CA VAL A 94 -7.50 0.47 -9.92
C VAL A 94 -7.69 1.56 -10.95
N SER A 95 -7.34 1.29 -12.18
CA SER A 95 -7.50 2.24 -13.28
C SER A 95 -8.17 1.57 -14.46
N GLY A 96 -8.84 2.36 -15.29
CA GLY A 96 -9.43 1.86 -16.52
C GLY A 96 -10.20 2.93 -17.25
N ILE A 97 -11.09 2.45 -18.13
CA ILE A 97 -11.98 3.29 -18.90
C ILE A 97 -13.39 3.01 -18.42
N ARG A 98 -14.16 4.06 -18.20
CA ARG A 98 -15.54 4.00 -17.77
C ARG A 98 -16.43 4.63 -18.81
N ASN A 99 -17.43 3.88 -19.27
CA ASN A 99 -18.57 4.43 -19.98
C ASN A 99 -19.70 4.57 -18.95
N HIS A 100 -20.11 5.80 -18.70
CA HIS A 100 -21.15 6.11 -17.72
C HIS A 100 -22.41 6.58 -18.45
N ALA A 101 -23.56 6.10 -17.99
CA ALA A 101 -24.84 6.59 -18.42
C ALA A 101 -25.71 6.99 -17.24
N LEU A 102 -26.33 8.16 -17.34
CA LEU A 102 -27.33 8.64 -16.41
C LEU A 102 -28.69 8.62 -17.11
N VAL A 103 -29.63 7.83 -16.59
CA VAL A 103 -31.01 7.77 -17.07
C VAL A 103 -31.90 8.58 -16.13
N LEU A 104 -32.38 9.71 -16.62
CA LEU A 104 -33.25 10.64 -15.88
C LEU A 104 -34.68 10.07 -15.73
N PRO A 105 -35.49 10.55 -14.77
CA PRO A 105 -36.87 10.09 -14.56
C PRO A 105 -37.77 10.15 -15.81
N ASN A 106 -37.51 11.09 -16.72
CA ASN A 106 -38.24 11.24 -17.99
C ASN A 106 -37.77 10.26 -19.08
N GLY A 107 -36.86 9.33 -18.77
CA GLY A 107 -36.28 8.37 -19.70
C GLY A 107 -35.11 8.91 -20.53
N GLN A 108 -34.77 10.19 -20.43
CA GLN A 108 -33.63 10.77 -21.14
C GLN A 108 -32.32 10.15 -20.64
N LYS A 109 -31.51 9.65 -21.57
CA LYS A 109 -30.19 9.05 -21.28
C LYS A 109 -29.08 10.02 -21.66
N MET A 110 -28.23 10.36 -20.70
CA MET A 110 -26.98 11.09 -20.92
C MET A 110 -25.82 10.11 -20.79
N THR A 111 -24.91 10.08 -21.76
CA THR A 111 -23.75 9.17 -21.73
C THR A 111 -22.47 9.96 -21.85
N TRP A 112 -21.44 9.55 -21.11
CA TRP A 112 -20.08 10.05 -21.30
C TRP A 112 -19.06 8.96 -21.02
N LYS A 113 -17.84 9.20 -21.47
CA LYS A 113 -16.70 8.30 -21.31
C LYS A 113 -15.59 9.02 -20.58
N ASP A 114 -15.01 8.39 -19.58
CA ASP A 114 -13.85 8.91 -18.86
C ASP A 114 -12.81 7.82 -18.57
N ALA A 115 -11.57 8.25 -18.45
CA ALA A 115 -10.51 7.48 -17.84
C ALA A 115 -10.67 7.65 -16.33
N PHE A 116 -10.42 6.60 -15.57
CA PHE A 116 -10.42 6.72 -14.12
C PHE A 116 -9.19 6.07 -13.49
N THR A 117 -8.80 6.61 -12.35
CA THR A 117 -7.81 6.05 -11.44
C THR A 117 -8.33 6.17 -10.02
N TYR A 118 -8.51 5.05 -9.35
CA TYR A 118 -8.98 4.95 -7.97
C TYR A 118 -7.86 4.42 -7.09
N THR A 119 -7.63 5.07 -5.96
CA THR A 119 -6.64 4.65 -4.97
C THR A 119 -7.33 4.09 -3.74
N PHE A 120 -6.86 2.94 -3.29
CA PHE A 120 -7.38 2.23 -2.13
C PHE A 120 -6.28 2.07 -1.09
N GLU A 121 -6.66 2.10 0.18
CA GLU A 121 -5.81 1.76 1.32
C GLU A 121 -6.40 0.55 2.06
N TRP A 122 -5.56 -0.44 2.38
CA TRP A 122 -5.92 -1.58 3.21
C TRP A 122 -5.79 -1.18 4.67
N LYS A 123 -6.93 -1.02 5.33
CA LYS A 123 -7.00 -0.66 6.75
C LYS A 123 -8.17 -1.38 7.41
N ASN A 124 -8.01 -1.74 8.68
CA ASN A 124 -9.04 -2.45 9.45
C ASN A 124 -9.56 -3.72 8.74
N ASN A 125 -8.66 -4.47 8.09
CA ASN A 125 -8.97 -5.65 7.27
C ASN A 125 -9.95 -5.39 6.11
N ASN A 126 -9.97 -4.18 5.56
CA ASN A 126 -10.77 -3.85 4.39
C ASN A 126 -10.04 -2.88 3.44
N TRP A 127 -10.34 -3.00 2.15
CA TRP A 127 -9.94 -2.00 1.16
C TRP A 127 -10.87 -0.79 1.26
N THR A 128 -10.31 0.36 1.59
CA THR A 128 -11.06 1.62 1.65
C THR A 128 -10.63 2.51 0.48
N LEU A 129 -11.59 2.99 -0.31
CA LEU A 129 -11.33 3.96 -1.38
C LEU A 129 -10.99 5.31 -0.76
N THR A 130 -9.80 5.85 -1.08
CA THR A 130 -9.30 7.13 -0.57
C THR A 130 -9.30 8.22 -1.65
N ASP A 131 -9.18 7.83 -2.91
CA ASP A 131 -9.10 8.76 -4.03
C ASP A 131 -9.87 8.27 -5.25
N LEU A 132 -10.63 9.18 -5.86
CA LEU A 132 -11.24 9.01 -7.16
C LEU A 132 -10.70 10.06 -8.11
N HIS A 133 -10.14 9.64 -9.22
CA HIS A 133 -9.78 10.53 -10.31
C HIS A 133 -10.58 10.12 -11.54
N HIS A 134 -11.39 11.01 -12.08
CA HIS A 134 -11.96 10.87 -13.43
C HIS A 134 -11.32 11.89 -14.37
N THR A 135 -11.16 11.52 -15.63
CA THR A 135 -10.73 12.45 -16.67
C THR A 135 -11.53 12.20 -17.94
N LYS A 136 -12.24 13.22 -18.42
CA LYS A 136 -13.10 13.09 -19.60
C LYS A 136 -12.28 12.63 -20.81
N ILE A 137 -12.78 11.61 -21.52
CA ILE A 137 -12.18 11.14 -22.77
C ILE A 137 -13.00 11.68 -23.94
N ASP A 138 -12.60 12.81 -24.50
CA ASP A 138 -13.04 13.22 -25.83
C ASP A 138 -11.94 12.78 -26.81
N TYR A 139 -12.20 11.75 -27.62
CA TYR A 139 -11.21 11.25 -28.59
C TYR A 139 -10.94 12.31 -29.67
N GLN A 140 -9.78 12.96 -29.63
CA GLN A 140 -9.15 13.49 -30.83
C GLN A 140 -7.95 12.61 -31.17
N THR A 141 -8.02 11.84 -32.25
CA THR A 141 -6.88 11.03 -32.71
C THR A 141 -5.79 11.97 -33.25
N GLY A 142 -4.77 12.23 -32.44
CA GLY A 142 -3.55 12.90 -32.85
C GLY A 142 -2.57 11.96 -33.55
N GLY A 143 -1.75 12.49 -34.47
CA GLY A 143 -0.69 11.74 -35.19
C GLY A 143 0.44 11.23 -34.28
N GLU A 144 1.38 10.46 -34.82
CA GLU A 144 2.38 9.67 -34.04
C GLU A 144 3.26 10.47 -33.06
N ASP A 145 3.56 11.75 -33.34
CA ASP A 145 4.24 12.69 -32.42
C ASP A 145 3.38 13.13 -31.22
N ASN A 146 2.14 12.64 -31.15
CA ASN A 146 1.18 12.94 -30.11
C ASN A 146 1.19 11.94 -28.97
N THR A 147 2.13 10.99 -28.89
CA THR A 147 2.09 9.94 -27.86
C THR A 147 2.96 10.25 -26.64
N LEU A 148 2.43 10.12 -25.42
CA LEU A 148 3.18 10.12 -24.16
C LEU A 148 3.81 8.74 -23.97
N THR A 149 5.04 8.57 -24.47
CA THR A 149 5.80 7.32 -24.37
C THR A 149 6.70 7.30 -23.12
N THR A 150 7.23 6.13 -22.75
CA THR A 150 8.27 6.04 -21.70
C THR A 150 9.52 6.86 -22.01
N GLN A 151 9.89 6.99 -23.30
CA GLN A 151 10.98 7.87 -23.71
C GLN A 151 10.65 9.34 -23.46
N MET A 152 9.41 9.77 -23.74
CA MET A 152 8.95 11.11 -23.41
C MET A 152 8.96 11.36 -21.90
N GLN A 153 8.57 10.38 -21.09
CA GLN A 153 8.66 10.46 -19.62
C GLN A 153 10.11 10.62 -19.15
N GLN A 154 11.05 9.84 -19.70
CA GLN A 154 12.47 9.99 -19.39
C GLN A 154 12.98 11.39 -19.74
N LYS A 155 12.54 11.94 -20.88
CA LYS A 155 12.85 13.32 -21.28
C LYS A 155 12.29 14.34 -20.27
N ILE A 156 11.01 14.22 -19.91
CA ILE A 156 10.37 15.08 -18.88
C ILE A 156 11.12 14.96 -17.53
N GLY A 157 11.48 13.74 -17.11
CA GLY A 157 12.26 13.51 -15.91
C GLY A 157 13.66 14.11 -15.96
N ASN A 158 14.32 14.10 -17.13
CA ASN A 158 15.60 14.77 -17.33
C ASN A 158 15.49 16.29 -17.21
N GLU A 159 14.44 16.90 -17.77
CA GLU A 159 14.18 18.34 -17.60
C GLU A 159 14.00 18.69 -16.11
N TYR A 160 13.26 17.86 -15.36
CA TYR A 160 13.07 18.04 -13.91
C TYR A 160 14.38 17.95 -13.13
N LYS A 161 15.28 17.04 -13.50
CA LYS A 161 16.60 16.90 -12.88
C LYS A 161 17.50 18.11 -13.14
N THR A 162 17.55 18.59 -14.37
CA THR A 162 18.44 19.68 -14.78
C THR A 162 18.09 20.98 -14.07
N ASP A 163 16.81 21.35 -14.06
CA ASP A 163 16.34 22.53 -13.35
C ASP A 163 14.88 22.37 -12.94
N SER A 164 14.66 21.93 -11.71
CA SER A 164 13.31 21.70 -11.17
C SER A 164 12.45 22.96 -11.19
N LYS A 165 13.02 24.16 -11.04
CA LYS A 165 12.25 25.41 -11.04
C LYS A 165 11.82 25.82 -12.44
N ALA A 166 12.75 25.76 -13.41
CA ALA A 166 12.41 25.99 -14.81
C ALA A 166 11.45 24.92 -15.34
N PHE A 167 11.61 23.66 -14.91
CA PHE A 167 10.69 22.58 -15.19
C PHE A 167 9.27 22.94 -14.74
N TYR A 168 9.07 23.36 -13.49
CA TYR A 168 7.74 23.73 -12.99
C TYR A 168 7.13 24.88 -13.79
N ALA A 169 7.92 25.88 -14.17
CA ALA A 169 7.42 26.99 -14.99
C ALA A 169 6.96 26.52 -16.38
N ASN A 170 7.71 25.60 -16.98
CA ASN A 170 7.54 25.14 -18.35
C ASN A 170 6.60 23.95 -18.52
N ARG A 171 6.33 23.19 -17.45
CA ARG A 171 5.58 21.92 -17.51
C ARG A 171 4.31 21.90 -16.67
N LEU A 172 4.11 22.83 -15.74
CA LEU A 172 2.83 22.95 -15.06
C LEU A 172 1.89 23.85 -15.87
N SER A 173 0.66 23.38 -16.09
CA SER A 173 -0.38 24.22 -16.66
C SER A 173 -0.84 25.30 -15.68
N ASP A 174 -1.47 26.37 -16.15
CA ASP A 174 -1.90 27.47 -15.26
C ASP A 174 -3.03 27.05 -14.30
N ASP A 175 -3.81 26.06 -14.72
CA ASP A 175 -4.82 25.36 -13.94
C ASP A 175 -4.25 24.16 -13.15
N PHE A 176 -2.93 23.96 -13.11
CA PHE A 176 -2.30 22.80 -12.47
C PHE A 176 -2.63 22.66 -10.99
N ARG A 177 -3.01 21.44 -10.59
CA ARG A 177 -3.36 21.06 -9.22
C ARG A 177 -2.52 19.90 -8.71
N TYR A 178 -1.99 20.00 -7.50
CA TYR A 178 -1.19 18.94 -6.89
C TYR A 178 -1.68 18.58 -5.49
N ALA A 179 -2.14 17.34 -5.32
CA ALA A 179 -2.38 16.74 -4.02
C ALA A 179 -1.10 16.08 -3.50
N THR A 180 -0.49 16.66 -2.46
CA THR A 180 0.75 16.13 -1.87
C THR A 180 0.47 14.90 -1.01
N VAL A 181 1.54 14.20 -0.63
CA VAL A 181 1.47 13.05 0.29
C VAL A 181 0.90 13.39 1.67
N GLN A 182 0.97 14.66 2.09
CA GLN A 182 0.38 15.14 3.34
C GLN A 182 -1.12 15.44 3.20
N GLY A 183 -1.70 15.27 2.00
CA GLY A 183 -3.06 15.70 1.69
C GLY A 183 -3.21 17.20 1.45
N SER A 184 -2.10 17.96 1.48
CA SER A 184 -2.10 19.38 1.15
C SER A 184 -2.28 19.62 -0.34
N TYR A 185 -2.75 20.81 -0.69
CA TYR A 185 -3.00 21.21 -2.07
C TYR A 185 -2.05 22.31 -2.52
N LEU A 186 -1.42 22.12 -3.68
CA LEU A 186 -0.54 23.10 -4.29
C LEU A 186 -1.02 23.46 -5.70
N THR A 187 -1.06 24.76 -6.00
CA THR A 187 -1.24 25.28 -7.36
C THR A 187 0.12 25.50 -8.03
N LYS A 188 0.13 25.76 -9.35
CA LYS A 188 1.37 26.17 -10.05
C LYS A 188 2.10 27.31 -9.36
N GLU A 189 1.38 28.38 -8.98
CA GLU A 189 1.97 29.54 -8.31
C GLU A 189 2.67 29.15 -6.99
N MET A 190 2.04 28.30 -6.19
CA MET A 190 2.62 27.82 -4.94
C MET A 190 3.87 26.96 -5.17
N VAL A 191 3.85 26.09 -6.18
CA VAL A 191 5.02 25.28 -6.55
C VAL A 191 6.16 26.16 -7.06
N LEU A 192 5.87 27.23 -7.83
CA LEU A 192 6.89 28.14 -8.35
C LEU A 192 7.57 28.99 -7.26
N LYS A 193 6.89 29.22 -6.13
CA LYS A 193 7.47 29.88 -4.95
C LYS A 193 8.42 28.97 -4.17
N SER A 194 8.44 27.66 -4.44
CA SER A 194 9.37 26.74 -3.79
C SER A 194 10.81 26.92 -4.28
N ASP A 195 11.74 26.48 -3.44
CA ASP A 195 13.16 26.48 -3.77
C ASP A 195 13.47 25.45 -4.86
N LYS A 196 14.51 25.73 -5.65
CA LYS A 196 15.07 24.76 -6.60
C LYS A 196 15.52 23.52 -5.83
N GLN A 197 15.06 22.36 -6.27
CA GLN A 197 15.45 21.06 -5.73
C GLN A 197 16.67 20.52 -6.48
N ASN A 198 17.62 19.96 -5.72
CA ASN A 198 18.81 19.28 -6.23
C ASN A 198 18.51 17.80 -6.49
N ILE A 199 17.88 17.50 -7.63
CA ILE A 199 17.47 16.14 -7.99
C ILE A 199 18.63 15.40 -8.66
N ILE A 200 19.06 14.28 -8.07
CA ILE A 200 20.07 13.37 -8.64
C ILE A 200 19.40 12.42 -9.63
N SER A 201 18.29 11.81 -9.22
CA SER A 201 17.52 10.89 -10.07
C SER A 201 16.02 11.04 -9.84
N SER A 202 15.25 10.80 -10.89
CA SER A 202 13.80 10.81 -10.89
C SER A 202 13.31 9.81 -11.93
N GLU A 203 12.56 8.81 -11.50
CA GLU A 203 12.04 7.75 -12.36
C GLU A 203 10.66 7.28 -11.88
N THR A 204 9.77 6.96 -12.82
CA THR A 204 8.54 6.23 -12.50
C THR A 204 8.80 4.76 -12.71
N LEU A 205 8.78 3.99 -11.63
CA LEU A 205 8.90 2.54 -11.66
C LEU A 205 7.55 1.94 -12.08
N GLN A 206 7.61 1.01 -13.04
CA GLN A 206 6.44 0.30 -13.57
C GLN A 206 5.31 1.25 -14.06
N PRO A 207 5.63 2.22 -14.93
CA PRO A 207 4.64 3.21 -15.34
C PRO A 207 3.50 2.55 -16.11
N LEU A 208 2.28 2.91 -15.76
CA LEU A 208 1.07 2.61 -16.53
C LEU A 208 0.61 3.92 -17.18
N ILE A 209 0.62 3.94 -18.50
CA ILE A 209 0.20 5.11 -19.28
C ILE A 209 -1.11 4.79 -19.99
N PHE A 210 -2.08 5.67 -19.81
CA PHE A 210 -3.29 5.75 -20.59
C PHE A 210 -3.26 7.06 -21.35
N GLN A 211 -3.63 7.03 -22.63
CA GLN A 211 -3.71 8.23 -23.43
C GLN A 211 -4.97 8.22 -24.27
N SER A 212 -5.59 9.39 -24.39
CA SER A 212 -6.60 9.66 -25.40
C SER A 212 -6.44 11.07 -25.94
N GLY A 213 -6.08 11.16 -27.22
CA GLY A 213 -5.78 12.43 -27.87
C GLY A 213 -4.75 13.26 -27.12
N ASP A 214 -5.14 14.48 -26.78
CA ASP A 214 -4.32 15.45 -26.06
C ASP A 214 -4.36 15.26 -24.53
N LEU A 215 -4.89 14.15 -24.03
CA LEU A 215 -4.89 13.81 -22.61
C LEU A 215 -4.09 12.53 -22.37
N ALA A 216 -3.27 12.51 -21.33
CA ALA A 216 -2.63 11.30 -20.84
C ALA A 216 -2.67 11.20 -19.31
N VAL A 217 -2.75 9.99 -18.80
CA VAL A 217 -2.65 9.66 -17.38
C VAL A 217 -1.50 8.67 -17.22
N GLU A 218 -0.54 9.00 -16.37
CA GLU A 218 0.52 8.12 -15.93
C GLU A 218 0.29 7.77 -14.46
N THR A 219 0.37 6.50 -14.12
CA THR A 219 0.39 6.07 -12.72
C THR A 219 1.50 5.06 -12.47
N GLY A 220 2.11 5.08 -11.28
CA GLY A 220 3.21 4.18 -10.93
C GLY A 220 3.84 4.55 -9.59
N ILE A 221 5.01 3.96 -9.29
CA ILE A 221 5.81 4.36 -8.13
C ILE A 221 6.86 5.38 -8.58
N HIS A 222 6.65 6.64 -8.23
CA HIS A 222 7.64 7.68 -8.53
C HIS A 222 8.73 7.66 -7.45
N LYS A 223 9.96 7.41 -7.89
CA LYS A 223 11.15 7.42 -7.05
C LYS A 223 11.98 8.66 -7.38
N THR A 224 12.34 9.40 -6.34
CA THR A 224 13.18 10.59 -6.43
C THR A 224 14.35 10.46 -5.47
N VAL A 225 15.57 10.69 -5.94
CA VAL A 225 16.76 10.88 -5.10
C VAL A 225 17.20 12.33 -5.23
N ARG A 226 17.39 13.01 -4.11
CA ARG A 226 17.79 14.41 -4.06
C ARG A 226 18.86 14.66 -3.00
N LEU A 227 19.66 15.70 -3.17
CA LEU A 227 20.52 16.22 -2.11
C LEU A 227 19.71 17.18 -1.24
N ASP A 228 19.79 17.01 0.08
CA ASP A 228 19.31 18.03 1.01
C ASP A 228 20.29 19.21 1.11
N LYS A 229 20.01 20.16 2.03
CA LYS A 229 20.82 21.37 2.20
C LYS A 229 22.25 21.08 2.69
N ASP A 230 22.46 19.92 3.30
CA ASP A 230 23.75 19.49 3.84
C ASP A 230 24.50 18.59 2.84
N GLY A 231 23.95 18.39 1.63
CA GLY A 231 24.53 17.51 0.61
C GLY A 231 24.33 16.03 0.91
N ILE A 232 23.40 15.66 1.81
CA ILE A 232 23.08 14.26 2.10
C ILE A 232 22.04 13.77 1.09
N GLU A 233 22.28 12.61 0.49
CA GLU A 233 21.31 11.97 -0.40
C GLU A 233 20.08 11.49 0.37
N ARG A 234 18.90 11.92 -0.10
CA ARG A 234 17.60 11.49 0.39
C ARG A 234 16.84 10.81 -0.74
N SER A 235 16.49 9.56 -0.54
CA SER A 235 15.64 8.80 -1.45
C SER A 235 14.20 8.78 -0.93
N LYS A 236 13.24 9.04 -1.82
CA LYS A 236 11.82 8.95 -1.53
C LYS A 236 11.12 8.19 -2.64
N GLN A 237 10.18 7.33 -2.26
CA GLN A 237 9.25 6.68 -3.18
C GLN A 237 7.83 7.06 -2.78
N VAL A 238 7.00 7.33 -3.77
CA VAL A 238 5.57 7.63 -3.60
C VAL A 238 4.79 6.90 -4.69
N ALA A 239 3.58 6.46 -4.38
CA ALA A 239 2.65 6.14 -5.43
C ALA A 239 2.16 7.44 -6.04
N ALA A 240 2.24 7.57 -7.36
CA ALA A 240 1.91 8.79 -8.05
C ALA A 240 0.93 8.54 -9.19
N THR A 241 0.03 9.50 -9.39
CA THR A 241 -0.79 9.64 -10.60
C THR A 241 -0.58 11.04 -11.16
N TYR A 242 -0.13 11.10 -12.40
CA TYR A 242 0.10 12.33 -13.16
C TYR A 242 -0.88 12.40 -14.32
N VAL A 243 -1.58 13.52 -14.44
CA VAL A 243 -2.44 13.79 -15.58
C VAL A 243 -1.81 14.90 -16.38
N PHE A 244 -1.62 14.58 -17.66
CA PHE A 244 -1.04 15.46 -18.65
C PHE A 244 -2.11 15.90 -19.65
N GLN A 245 -1.99 17.13 -20.11
CA GLN A 245 -2.67 17.59 -21.30
C GLN A 245 -1.67 18.20 -22.28
N ARG A 246 -1.78 17.86 -23.56
CA ARG A 246 -0.98 18.48 -24.62
C ARG A 246 -1.50 19.90 -24.84
N ARG A 247 -0.63 20.89 -24.66
CA ARG A 247 -0.91 22.30 -24.92
C ARG A 247 0.26 22.89 -25.69
N ASN A 248 -0.03 23.55 -26.81
CA ASN A 248 1.00 24.14 -27.68
C ASN A 248 2.12 23.15 -28.06
N GLY A 249 1.73 21.91 -28.40
CA GLY A 249 2.66 20.83 -28.78
C GLY A 249 3.47 20.22 -27.62
N LYS A 250 3.20 20.58 -26.37
CA LYS A 250 3.90 20.04 -25.19
C LYS A 250 2.95 19.35 -24.23
N TRP A 251 3.38 18.22 -23.68
CA TRP A 251 2.70 17.60 -22.54
C TRP A 251 2.92 18.44 -21.28
N MET A 252 1.83 18.96 -20.73
CA MET A 252 1.79 19.78 -19.52
C MET A 252 1.09 18.99 -18.41
N PHE A 253 1.63 19.00 -17.20
CA PHE A 253 0.91 18.51 -16.03
C PHE A 253 -0.28 19.41 -15.75
N VAL A 254 -1.47 18.82 -15.73
CA VAL A 254 -2.73 19.48 -15.31
C VAL A 254 -3.13 19.04 -13.91
N SER A 255 -2.78 17.82 -13.52
CA SER A 255 -2.96 17.35 -12.14
C SER A 255 -1.85 16.39 -11.75
N SER A 256 -1.46 16.43 -10.48
CA SER A 256 -0.61 15.44 -9.85
C SER A 256 -1.22 15.01 -8.53
N GLN A 257 -1.05 13.74 -8.20
CA GLN A 257 -1.38 13.19 -6.90
C GLN A 257 -0.23 12.30 -6.46
N GLN A 258 0.21 12.46 -5.22
CA GLN A 258 1.18 11.57 -4.60
C GLN A 258 0.64 11.08 -3.27
N THR A 259 0.86 9.79 -3.00
CA THR A 259 0.59 9.16 -1.71
C THR A 259 1.89 8.53 -1.22
N ASP A 260 2.24 8.79 0.04
CA ASP A 260 3.40 8.16 0.64
C ASP A 260 3.21 6.64 0.61
N ILE A 261 4.19 5.93 0.06
CA ILE A 261 4.31 4.50 0.32
C ILE A 261 5.24 4.36 1.50
N ALA A 262 4.87 3.51 2.46
CA ALA A 262 5.79 3.12 3.51
C ALA A 262 7.10 2.67 2.84
N SER A 263 8.24 3.18 3.33
CA SER A 263 9.53 2.78 2.78
C SER A 263 9.65 1.26 2.86
N PRO A 264 10.39 0.59 1.96
CA PRO A 264 10.60 -0.84 2.07
C PRO A 264 11.05 -1.27 3.47
N ALA A 265 11.91 -0.47 4.12
CA ALA A 265 12.32 -0.71 5.51
C ALA A 265 11.13 -0.68 6.49
N ALA A 266 10.28 0.37 6.43
CA ALA A 266 9.11 0.47 7.31
C ALA A 266 8.07 -0.64 7.05
N GLN A 267 7.91 -1.09 5.81
CA GLN A 267 7.05 -2.23 5.47
C GLN A 267 7.58 -3.53 6.07
N GLU A 268 8.90 -3.76 5.99
CA GLU A 268 9.52 -4.95 6.57
C GLU A 268 9.48 -4.90 8.11
N GLU A 269 9.67 -3.73 8.74
CA GLU A 269 9.52 -3.53 10.19
C GLU A 269 8.09 -3.85 10.65
N ALA A 270 7.09 -3.35 9.91
CA ALA A 270 5.69 -3.67 10.17
C ALA A 270 5.42 -5.17 10.00
N ALA A 271 5.99 -5.82 8.98
CA ALA A 271 5.84 -7.25 8.75
C ALA A 271 6.49 -8.10 9.87
N VAL A 272 7.68 -7.71 10.33
CA VAL A 272 8.35 -8.32 11.49
C VAL A 272 7.50 -8.19 12.74
N ARG A 273 6.98 -6.99 13.01
CA ARG A 273 6.09 -6.75 14.16
C ARG A 273 4.82 -7.60 14.08
N GLN A 274 4.22 -7.70 12.90
CA GLN A 274 3.02 -8.50 12.68
C GLN A 274 3.25 -9.99 12.99
N VAL A 275 4.39 -10.57 12.60
CA VAL A 275 4.73 -11.97 12.93
C VAL A 275 4.83 -12.16 14.46
N ILE A 276 5.45 -11.22 15.15
CA ILE A 276 5.59 -11.26 16.62
C ILE A 276 4.22 -11.16 17.31
N ASP A 277 3.38 -10.22 16.89
CA ASP A 277 2.05 -10.01 17.46
C ASP A 277 1.14 -11.22 17.17
N ALA A 278 1.20 -11.77 15.95
CA ALA A 278 0.44 -12.96 15.56
C ALA A 278 0.90 -14.21 16.33
N GLU A 279 2.20 -14.40 16.52
CA GLU A 279 2.75 -15.50 17.33
C GLU A 279 2.29 -15.38 18.79
N THR A 280 2.42 -14.19 19.39
CA THR A 280 2.07 -13.94 20.78
C THR A 280 0.57 -14.11 21.01
N LYS A 281 -0.28 -13.56 20.13
CA LYS A 281 -1.72 -13.76 20.17
C LYS A 281 -2.10 -15.24 20.06
N ALA A 282 -1.53 -15.95 19.09
CA ALA A 282 -1.80 -17.37 18.89
C ALA A 282 -1.34 -18.23 20.08
N TYR A 283 -0.26 -17.84 20.77
CA TYR A 283 0.13 -18.42 22.04
C TYR A 283 -0.97 -18.23 23.09
N HIS A 284 -1.42 -17.01 23.35
CA HIS A 284 -2.44 -16.76 24.39
C HIS A 284 -3.81 -17.39 24.09
N GLU A 285 -4.16 -17.56 22.82
CA GLU A 285 -5.39 -18.23 22.35
C GLU A 285 -5.26 -19.76 22.22
N ALA A 286 -4.07 -20.33 22.49
CA ALA A 286 -3.74 -21.73 22.25
C ALA A 286 -4.00 -22.19 20.79
N ASN A 287 -3.88 -21.29 19.82
CA ASN A 287 -3.97 -21.60 18.40
C ASN A 287 -2.62 -22.13 17.88
N LEU A 288 -2.34 -23.41 18.15
CA LEU A 288 -1.04 -24.02 17.88
C LEU A 288 -0.65 -24.03 16.40
N ALA A 289 -1.63 -24.09 15.49
CA ALA A 289 -1.36 -24.07 14.05
C ALA A 289 -0.79 -22.71 13.63
N VAL A 290 -1.46 -21.61 14.00
CA VAL A 290 -0.97 -20.25 13.72
C VAL A 290 0.33 -19.98 14.47
N TRP A 291 0.39 -20.36 15.74
CA TRP A 291 1.59 -20.20 16.57
C TRP A 291 2.81 -20.85 15.90
N ARG A 292 2.75 -22.15 15.56
CA ARG A 292 3.85 -22.87 14.88
C ARG A 292 4.18 -22.29 13.52
N SER A 293 3.18 -21.80 12.77
CA SER A 293 3.41 -21.22 11.44
C SER A 293 4.26 -19.96 11.46
N ASN A 294 4.35 -19.25 12.59
CA ASN A 294 5.20 -18.07 12.76
C ASN A 294 6.66 -18.42 13.10
N TRP A 295 6.94 -19.68 13.45
CA TRP A 295 8.29 -20.16 13.75
C TRP A 295 8.94 -20.80 12.54
N ALA A 296 10.26 -20.70 12.45
CA ALA A 296 11.04 -21.39 11.42
C ALA A 296 11.16 -22.88 11.74
N THR A 297 11.32 -23.70 10.71
CA THR A 297 11.64 -25.14 10.83
C THR A 297 13.09 -25.35 10.40
N THR A 298 14.04 -24.88 11.21
CA THR A 298 15.48 -24.98 10.92
C THR A 298 16.25 -25.63 12.08
N PRO A 299 17.45 -26.22 11.85
CA PRO A 299 18.22 -26.87 12.92
C PRO A 299 18.71 -25.91 14.02
N TYR A 300 18.76 -24.61 13.73
CA TYR A 300 19.30 -23.59 14.63
C TYR A 300 18.25 -22.79 15.39
N ILE A 301 16.95 -23.12 15.26
CA ILE A 301 15.93 -22.42 16.05
C ILE A 301 16.18 -22.54 17.55
N GLU A 302 15.90 -21.49 18.30
CA GLU A 302 16.24 -21.43 19.71
C GLU A 302 15.18 -20.70 20.54
N ARG A 303 14.91 -21.22 21.74
CA ARG A 303 14.12 -20.54 22.76
C ARG A 303 14.90 -20.53 24.06
N GLN A 304 15.05 -19.35 24.63
CA GLN A 304 15.64 -19.10 25.95
C GLN A 304 14.55 -18.53 26.86
N ASP A 305 14.36 -19.17 28.01
CA ASP A 305 13.30 -18.83 28.96
C ASP A 305 13.70 -19.41 30.32
N GLU A 306 13.66 -18.60 31.38
CA GLU A 306 14.03 -19.05 32.73
C GLU A 306 13.15 -20.22 33.20
N LYS A 307 11.89 -20.28 32.75
CA LYS A 307 10.97 -21.38 33.07
C LYS A 307 11.48 -22.73 32.54
N LEU A 308 12.30 -22.74 31.48
CA LEU A 308 12.91 -23.97 30.96
C LEU A 308 13.92 -24.57 31.94
N ARG A 309 14.58 -23.77 32.79
CA ARG A 309 15.48 -24.32 33.81
C ARG A 309 14.74 -25.26 34.75
N LYS A 310 13.51 -24.90 35.13
CA LYS A 310 12.68 -25.71 36.03
C LYS A 310 12.12 -26.96 35.34
N LEU A 311 11.80 -26.86 34.04
CA LEU A 311 11.13 -27.93 33.30
C LEU A 311 12.09 -28.95 32.67
N ALA A 312 13.25 -28.49 32.22
CA ALA A 312 14.18 -29.28 31.41
C ALA A 312 15.62 -29.24 31.94
N ASN A 313 15.87 -28.63 33.10
CA ASN A 313 17.21 -28.42 33.67
C ASN A 313 18.19 -27.74 32.70
N THR A 314 17.67 -26.87 31.82
CA THR A 314 18.44 -26.09 30.84
C THR A 314 17.80 -24.71 30.65
N PRO A 315 18.57 -23.62 30.50
CA PRO A 315 18.00 -22.30 30.22
C PRO A 315 17.49 -22.13 28.79
N TYR A 316 17.73 -23.11 27.91
CA TYR A 316 17.35 -23.03 26.50
C TYR A 316 16.97 -24.39 25.90
N LEU A 317 16.21 -24.33 24.82
CA LEU A 317 15.97 -25.46 23.91
C LEU A 317 16.33 -25.03 22.49
N LYS A 318 16.95 -25.93 21.72
CA LYS A 318 17.43 -25.67 20.36
C LYS A 318 17.04 -26.77 19.37
N GLY A 319 16.83 -26.40 18.11
CA GLY A 319 16.63 -27.30 16.99
C GLY A 319 15.57 -28.36 17.25
N GLN A 320 15.92 -29.64 17.10
CA GLN A 320 15.00 -30.76 17.31
C GLN A 320 14.47 -30.85 18.76
N ALA A 321 15.26 -30.45 19.76
CA ALA A 321 14.81 -30.45 21.14
C ALA A 321 13.70 -29.41 21.37
N LEU A 322 13.80 -28.24 20.73
CA LEU A 322 12.75 -27.23 20.75
C LEU A 322 11.47 -27.72 20.06
N GLN A 323 11.61 -28.35 18.88
CA GLN A 323 10.47 -28.91 18.15
C GLN A 323 9.71 -29.96 18.97
N LYS A 324 10.42 -30.90 19.59
CA LYS A 324 9.82 -31.88 20.51
C LYS A 324 9.17 -31.18 21.70
N GLY A 325 9.82 -30.16 22.27
CA GLY A 325 9.24 -29.32 23.32
C GLY A 325 7.92 -28.66 22.91
N TYR A 326 7.80 -28.20 21.66
CA TYR A 326 6.57 -27.61 21.11
C TYR A 326 5.46 -28.63 20.86
N GLU A 327 5.80 -29.88 20.55
CA GLU A 327 4.84 -30.98 20.45
C GLU A 327 4.25 -31.31 21.82
N GLU A 328 5.11 -31.48 22.84
CA GLU A 328 4.66 -31.76 24.21
C GLU A 328 3.91 -30.60 24.85
N PHE A 329 4.41 -29.37 24.67
CA PHE A 329 3.72 -28.15 25.13
C PHE A 329 2.32 -28.06 24.54
N GLY A 330 2.17 -28.33 23.24
CA GLY A 330 0.89 -28.28 22.55
C GLY A 330 -0.17 -29.24 23.11
N LYS A 331 0.23 -30.35 23.74
CA LYS A 331 -0.73 -31.30 24.35
C LYS A 331 -1.40 -30.76 25.61
N THR A 332 -0.75 -29.82 26.30
CA THR A 332 -1.17 -29.35 27.62
C THR A 332 -1.53 -27.87 27.64
N HIS A 333 -1.11 -27.11 26.62
CA HIS A 333 -1.36 -25.68 26.54
C HIS A 333 -2.84 -25.35 26.37
N LYS A 334 -3.30 -24.33 27.10
CA LYS A 334 -4.69 -23.86 27.10
C LYS A 334 -4.73 -22.35 26.93
N PRO A 335 -5.86 -21.78 26.44
CA PRO A 335 -6.02 -20.35 26.37
C PRO A 335 -5.76 -19.71 27.75
N THR A 336 -4.94 -18.66 27.75
CA THR A 336 -4.49 -18.03 29.01
C THR A 336 -5.47 -16.97 29.52
N GLY A 337 -6.34 -16.44 28.64
CA GLY A 337 -7.22 -15.31 28.93
C GLY A 337 -6.48 -13.98 29.15
N LEU A 338 -5.18 -13.92 28.84
CA LEU A 338 -4.36 -12.71 28.98
C LEU A 338 -4.37 -11.90 27.68
N ASN A 339 -4.32 -10.58 27.83
CA ASN A 339 -4.16 -9.62 26.76
C ASN A 339 -2.75 -9.01 26.79
N THR A 340 -2.04 -9.06 25.68
CA THR A 340 -0.67 -8.54 25.62
C THR A 340 -0.65 -7.05 25.29
N VAL A 341 0.17 -6.31 26.02
CA VAL A 341 0.56 -4.93 25.72
C VAL A 341 2.07 -4.89 25.51
N VAL A 342 2.51 -4.27 24.42
CA VAL A 342 3.93 -4.12 24.08
C VAL A 342 4.30 -2.64 24.15
N SER A 343 5.41 -2.33 24.82
CA SER A 343 6.02 -0.99 24.83
C SER A 343 7.42 -1.02 24.24
N ASP A 344 8.04 0.16 24.12
CA ASP A 344 9.49 0.34 23.86
C ASP A 344 10.05 -0.62 22.79
N TYR A 345 9.27 -0.75 21.71
CA TYR A 345 9.57 -1.64 20.61
C TYR A 345 10.62 -1.02 19.71
N GLU A 346 11.68 -1.78 19.48
CA GLU A 346 12.75 -1.45 18.55
C GLU A 346 12.97 -2.66 17.65
N SER A 347 13.18 -2.42 16.36
CA SER A 347 13.56 -3.45 15.40
C SER A 347 14.59 -2.92 14.43
N HIS A 348 15.46 -3.81 13.96
CA HIS A 348 16.41 -3.51 12.91
C HIS A 348 16.41 -4.62 11.88
N ILE A 349 16.46 -4.25 10.60
CA ILE A 349 16.38 -5.16 9.47
C ILE A 349 17.63 -5.01 8.60
N SER A 350 18.25 -6.14 8.29
CA SER A 350 19.41 -6.22 7.40
C SER A 350 19.24 -7.41 6.45
N GLY A 351 18.80 -7.12 5.22
CA GLY A 351 18.51 -8.14 4.23
C GLY A 351 17.38 -9.08 4.70
N ASN A 352 17.68 -10.37 4.81
CA ASN A 352 16.73 -11.39 5.25
C ASN A 352 16.78 -11.66 6.76
N LEU A 353 17.46 -10.82 7.55
CA LEU A 353 17.56 -10.94 9.00
C LEU A 353 16.93 -9.73 9.67
N ALA A 354 16.20 -9.96 10.74
CA ALA A 354 15.70 -8.92 11.63
C ALA A 354 15.93 -9.31 13.09
N TRP A 355 16.18 -8.33 13.93
CA TRP A 355 16.02 -8.47 15.37
C TRP A 355 15.01 -7.45 15.88
N ALA A 356 14.30 -7.80 16.93
CA ALA A 356 13.38 -6.90 17.63
C ALA A 356 13.50 -7.07 19.14
N THR A 357 13.50 -5.97 19.88
CA THR A 357 13.44 -5.96 21.34
C THR A 357 12.28 -5.11 21.82
N TYR A 358 11.65 -5.53 22.92
CA TYR A 358 10.50 -4.82 23.50
C TYR A 358 10.18 -5.33 24.90
N THR A 359 9.43 -4.54 25.67
CA THR A 359 8.81 -4.99 26.92
C THR A 359 7.40 -5.50 26.63
N GLN A 360 7.08 -6.67 27.18
CA GLN A 360 5.77 -7.29 27.07
C GLN A 360 5.11 -7.34 28.45
N GLU A 361 3.89 -6.82 28.54
CA GLU A 361 3.00 -6.95 29.70
C GLU A 361 1.77 -7.78 29.31
N ASP A 362 1.61 -8.94 29.93
CA ASP A 362 0.41 -9.75 29.75
C ASP A 362 -0.58 -9.43 30.87
N LYS A 363 -1.70 -8.80 30.51
CA LYS A 363 -2.72 -8.28 31.42
C LYS A 363 -3.89 -9.23 31.55
N LYS A 364 -4.45 -9.33 32.76
CA LYS A 364 -5.70 -10.04 33.03
C LYS A 364 -6.91 -9.22 32.53
N ALA A 365 -8.09 -9.82 32.58
CA ALA A 365 -9.35 -9.17 32.18
C ALA A 365 -9.67 -7.90 32.98
N ASP A 366 -9.23 -7.82 34.24
CA ASP A 366 -9.38 -6.65 35.10
C ASP A 366 -8.34 -5.54 34.84
N GLY A 367 -7.46 -5.73 33.84
CA GLY A 367 -6.40 -4.79 33.47
C GLY A 367 -5.12 -4.89 34.33
N THR A 368 -5.09 -5.72 35.37
CA THR A 368 -3.87 -5.93 36.18
C THR A 368 -2.80 -6.69 35.40
N VAL A 369 -1.53 -6.33 35.61
CA VAL A 369 -0.40 -7.01 34.96
C VAL A 369 -0.21 -8.39 35.59
N GLY A 370 -0.42 -9.45 34.81
CA GLY A 370 -0.20 -10.83 35.23
C GLY A 370 1.25 -11.28 35.05
N GLN A 371 1.90 -10.87 33.96
CA GLN A 371 3.30 -11.14 33.68
C GLN A 371 3.93 -9.94 32.98
N LYS A 372 5.20 -9.65 33.31
CA LYS A 372 6.00 -8.62 32.64
C LYS A 372 7.38 -9.19 32.30
N GLN A 373 7.85 -8.97 31.08
CA GLN A 373 9.12 -9.53 30.60
C GLN A 373 9.77 -8.66 29.53
N ARG A 374 11.10 -8.67 29.46
CA ARG A 374 11.86 -8.18 28.31
C ARG A 374 11.98 -9.29 27.29
N SER A 375 11.75 -8.95 26.03
CA SER A 375 11.74 -9.87 24.91
C SER A 375 12.81 -9.48 23.89
N LEU A 376 13.53 -10.48 23.39
CA LEU A 376 14.30 -10.43 22.16
C LEU A 376 13.74 -11.46 21.18
N ARG A 377 13.47 -11.04 19.96
CA ARG A 377 13.12 -11.90 18.83
C ARG A 377 14.15 -11.73 17.72
N ILE A 378 14.66 -12.83 17.18
CA ILE A 378 15.39 -12.84 15.90
C ILE A 378 14.51 -13.54 14.88
N LEU A 379 14.35 -12.90 13.72
CA LEU A 379 13.55 -13.39 12.63
C LEU A 379 14.39 -13.49 11.36
N GLU A 380 14.08 -14.48 10.55
CA GLU A 380 14.64 -14.63 9.21
C GLU A 380 13.53 -14.65 8.17
N LYS A 381 13.80 -14.06 7.01
CA LYS A 381 12.91 -14.12 5.85
C LYS A 381 13.18 -15.39 5.06
N ILE A 382 12.39 -16.42 5.32
CA ILE A 382 12.50 -17.75 4.72
C ILE A 382 11.38 -17.90 3.69
N ASN A 383 11.74 -18.16 2.43
CA ASN A 383 10.79 -18.22 1.30
C ASN A 383 9.91 -16.96 1.23
N GLY A 384 10.53 -15.79 1.45
CA GLY A 384 9.91 -14.47 1.44
C GLY A 384 8.97 -14.16 2.63
N GLN A 385 8.84 -15.06 3.60
CA GLN A 385 8.07 -14.85 4.83
C GLN A 385 8.99 -14.70 6.04
N TRP A 386 8.73 -13.70 6.88
CA TRP A 386 9.40 -13.60 8.18
C TRP A 386 8.97 -14.75 9.10
N LYS A 387 9.95 -15.40 9.73
CA LYS A 387 9.77 -16.48 10.70
C LYS A 387 10.67 -16.25 11.90
N ILE A 388 10.16 -16.53 13.09
CA ILE A 388 10.96 -16.48 14.32
C ILE A 388 11.95 -17.65 14.31
N VAL A 389 13.23 -17.32 14.42
CA VAL A 389 14.32 -18.29 14.59
C VAL A 389 14.87 -18.27 16.01
N MET A 390 14.71 -17.16 16.75
CA MET A 390 15.10 -17.08 18.16
C MET A 390 14.08 -16.31 18.97
N LEU A 391 13.83 -16.81 20.18
CA LEU A 391 13.13 -16.12 21.26
C LEU A 391 14.02 -16.14 22.50
N SER A 392 14.24 -14.98 23.11
CA SER A 392 14.74 -14.91 24.48
C SER A 392 13.81 -14.07 25.35
N LEU A 393 13.41 -14.64 26.48
CA LEU A 393 12.57 -14.01 27.48
C LEU A 393 13.37 -13.82 28.77
N THR A 394 13.46 -12.57 29.23
CA THR A 394 14.07 -12.22 30.51
C THR A 394 12.99 -11.62 31.41
N GLY A 395 12.74 -12.27 32.55
CA GLY A 395 11.81 -11.74 33.56
C GLY A 395 12.36 -10.47 34.21
N PHE A 396 11.44 -9.63 34.69
CA PHE A 396 11.77 -8.51 35.58
C PHE A 396 11.59 -8.92 37.05
#